data_AF-A0A645CK89-F1
#
_entry.id   AF-A0A645CK89-F1
#
_cell.length_a   1.000
_cell.length_b   1.000
_cell.length_c   1.000
_cell.angle_alpha   90.00
_cell.angle_beta   90.00
_cell.angle_gamma   90.00
#
_symmetry.space_group_name_H-M   'P 1'
#
loop_
_entity.id
_entity.type
_entity.pdbx_description
1 polymer ?
#
loop_
_entity_poly.entity_id
_entity_poly.type
_entity_poly.pdbx_seq_one_letter_code
_entity_poly.pdbx_strand_id
1 'polypeptide(L)'
;MNDLRAAGISRLVMLTGDNAAIAKETAAEAGIDTVRAELLPQDKTAELEKLMAGEEKKTAFVGDGINDAPVLTRADIGIAMGGIGSDAAIEAADVVIMTDEVDKIATAVRIAVKTKRIVWENIAMALGFKVAVMLLAIFADASVWFAIFADVGVALLAVANALRALKAPAPRNAAMERERGAEPCPAA
;
A
#
# COMPACT_ATOMS: atom_id res chain seq x y z
N MET A 1 6.05 8.21 11.27
CA MET A 1 4.67 8.73 11.14
C MET A 1 4.48 9.84 10.10
N ASN A 2 5.36 10.84 10.00
CA ASN A 2 5.25 11.90 8.98
C ASN A 2 5.22 11.36 7.54
N ASP A 3 5.99 10.31 7.26
CA ASP A 3 5.98 9.62 5.96
C ASP A 3 4.64 8.99 5.60
N LEU A 4 3.88 8.50 6.59
CA LEU A 4 2.55 7.90 6.39
C LEU A 4 1.51 8.99 6.06
N ARG A 5 1.56 10.13 6.77
CA ARG A 5 0.70 11.28 6.45
C ARG A 5 1.05 11.88 5.10
N ALA A 6 2.34 12.00 4.78
CA ALA A 6 2.81 12.45 3.46
C ALA A 6 2.44 11.48 2.33
N ALA A 7 2.29 10.18 2.63
CA ALA A 7 1.79 9.18 1.68
C ALA A 7 0.27 9.26 1.42
N GLY A 8 -0.46 10.16 2.11
CA GLY A 8 -1.88 10.41 1.90
C GLY A 8 -2.81 9.72 2.90
N ILE A 9 -2.28 9.20 4.01
CA ILE A 9 -3.09 8.59 5.07
C ILE A 9 -3.68 9.72 5.94
N SER A 10 -5.01 9.89 5.87
CA SER A 10 -5.72 10.98 6.54
C SER A 10 -5.98 10.75 8.02
N ARG A 11 -6.12 9.49 8.45
CA ARG A 11 -6.46 9.15 9.83
C ARG A 11 -5.70 7.92 10.28
N LEU A 12 -5.03 8.04 11.43
CA LEU A 12 -4.32 6.94 12.08
C LEU A 12 -5.08 6.56 13.34
N VAL A 13 -5.51 5.30 13.42
CA VAL A 13 -6.23 4.75 14.57
C VAL A 13 -5.44 3.58 15.14
N MET A 14 -5.19 3.60 16.45
CA MET A 14 -4.56 2.50 17.19
C MET A 14 -5.65 1.70 17.92
N LEU A 15 -5.68 0.40 17.67
CA LEU A 15 -6.51 -0.57 18.39
C LEU A 15 -5.59 -1.46 19.22
N THR A 16 -5.68 -1.41 20.54
CA THR A 16 -4.86 -2.23 21.44
C THR A 16 -5.69 -2.86 22.56
N GLY A 17 -5.24 -4.02 23.04
CA GLY A 17 -5.76 -4.66 24.25
C GLY A 17 -5.07 -4.18 25.54
N ASP A 18 -4.01 -3.37 25.41
CA ASP A 18 -3.28 -2.83 26.56
C ASP A 18 -4.09 -1.79 27.33
N ASN A 19 -3.62 -1.45 28.53
CA ASN A 19 -4.20 -0.43 29.37
C ASN A 19 -4.26 0.93 28.66
N ALA A 20 -5.37 1.64 28.83
CA ALA A 20 -5.61 2.94 28.23
C ALA A 20 -4.52 3.99 28.53
N ALA A 21 -3.90 3.95 29.71
CA ALA A 21 -2.83 4.88 30.09
C ALA A 21 -1.59 4.72 29.21
N ILE A 22 -1.08 3.48 29.07
CA ILE A 22 0.11 3.16 28.28
C ILE A 22 -0.18 3.38 26.80
N ALA A 23 -1.34 2.92 26.33
CA ALA A 23 -1.74 3.06 24.93
C ALA A 23 -1.78 4.54 24.48
N LYS A 24 -2.30 5.42 25.34
CA LYS A 24 -2.43 6.85 25.03
C LYS A 24 -1.07 7.56 25.03
N GLU A 25 -0.17 7.17 25.93
CA GLU A 25 1.20 7.70 25.98
C GLU A 25 1.99 7.32 24.73
N THR A 26 2.04 6.03 24.40
CA THR A 26 2.71 5.51 23.19
C THR A 26 2.13 6.12 21.91
N ALA A 27 0.82 6.28 21.84
CA ALA A 27 0.15 6.88 20.70
C ALA A 27 0.45 8.38 20.53
N ALA A 28 0.61 9.11 21.65
CA ALA A 28 0.99 10.51 21.62
C ALA A 28 2.42 10.69 21.12
N GLU A 29 3.36 9.85 21.58
CA GLU A 29 4.74 9.82 21.08
C GLU A 29 4.81 9.45 19.59
N ALA A 30 3.97 8.50 19.15
CA ALA A 30 3.90 8.07 17.76
C ALA A 30 3.14 9.05 16.84
N GLY A 31 2.36 9.99 17.39
CA GLY A 31 1.57 10.96 16.63
C GLY A 31 0.29 10.39 15.99
N ILE A 32 -0.42 9.51 16.70
CA ILE A 32 -1.66 8.84 16.28
C ILE A 32 -2.89 9.70 16.64
N ASP A 33 -3.90 9.75 15.77
CA ASP A 33 -5.07 10.64 15.94
C ASP A 33 -6.11 10.09 16.93
N THR A 34 -6.31 8.77 16.94
CA THR A 34 -7.34 8.12 17.76
C THR A 34 -6.80 6.83 18.34
N VAL A 35 -7.04 6.60 19.64
CA VAL A 35 -6.65 5.38 20.34
C VAL A 35 -7.89 4.74 20.93
N ARG A 36 -8.03 3.42 20.75
CA ARG A 36 -8.98 2.59 21.47
C ARG A 36 -8.19 1.46 22.15
N ALA A 37 -8.26 1.46 23.47
CA ALA A 37 -7.50 0.57 24.34
C ALA A 37 -8.44 -0.41 25.05
N GLU A 38 -7.88 -1.40 25.74
CA GLU A 38 -8.63 -2.43 26.50
C GLU A 38 -9.62 -3.23 25.64
N LEU A 39 -9.31 -3.42 24.35
CA LEU A 39 -10.15 -4.15 23.40
C LEU A 39 -9.85 -5.65 23.39
N LEU A 40 -10.89 -6.48 23.43
CA LEU A 40 -10.78 -7.91 23.11
C LEU A 40 -10.68 -8.11 21.58
N PRO A 41 -10.22 -9.28 21.10
CA PRO A 41 -10.15 -9.57 19.66
C PRO A 41 -11.48 -9.37 18.92
N GLN A 42 -12.61 -9.68 19.56
CA GLN A 42 -13.96 -9.47 19.02
C GLN A 42 -14.36 -8.00 18.97
N ASP A 43 -13.87 -7.20 19.92
CA ASP A 43 -14.13 -5.76 19.95
C ASP A 43 -13.30 -5.04 18.88
N LYS A 44 -12.11 -5.55 18.54
CA LYS A 44 -11.28 -5.01 17.45
C LYS A 44 -12.00 -5.11 16.10
N THR A 45 -12.62 -6.25 15.78
CA THR A 45 -13.40 -6.42 14.54
C THR A 45 -14.63 -5.52 14.54
N ALA A 46 -15.39 -5.46 15.64
CA ALA A 46 -16.56 -4.60 15.73
C ALA A 46 -16.21 -3.11 15.60
N GLU A 47 -15.10 -2.67 16.19
CA GLU A 47 -14.64 -1.28 16.06
C GLU A 47 -14.14 -0.99 14.65
N LEU A 48 -13.45 -1.93 14.00
CA LEU A 48 -13.10 -1.81 12.59
C LEU A 48 -14.34 -1.65 11.70
N GLU A 49 -15.38 -2.46 11.92
CA GLU A 49 -16.64 -2.34 11.16
C GLU A 49 -17.33 -0.98 11.36
N LYS A 50 -17.33 -0.43 12.58
CA LYS A 50 -17.83 0.93 12.83
C LYS A 50 -17.01 1.98 12.10
N LEU A 51 -15.68 1.82 12.06
CA LEU A 51 -14.80 2.74 11.34
C LEU A 51 -15.01 2.65 9.83
N MET A 52 -15.28 1.46 9.30
CA MET A 52 -15.61 1.23 7.89
C MET A 52 -17.01 1.71 7.51
N ALA A 53 -17.96 1.70 8.45
CA ALA A 53 -19.32 2.20 8.24
C ALA A 53 -19.41 3.74 8.26
N GLY A 54 -18.41 4.42 8.83
CA GLY A 54 -18.27 5.87 8.76
C GLY A 54 -17.86 6.31 7.35
N GLU A 55 -18.44 7.41 6.86
CA GLU A 55 -18.47 7.84 5.45
C GLU A 55 -17.13 7.99 4.70
N GLU A 56 -15.95 7.74 5.25
CA GLU A 56 -14.72 8.06 4.53
C GLU A 56 -13.62 6.99 4.58
N LYS A 57 -13.49 6.34 3.41
CA LYS A 57 -12.28 5.78 2.78
C LYS A 57 -11.97 4.32 3.10
N LYS A 58 -11.22 3.73 2.16
CA LYS A 58 -10.67 2.38 2.23
C LYS A 58 -9.81 2.24 3.49
N THR A 59 -10.06 1.21 4.28
CA THR A 59 -9.33 0.94 5.53
C THR A 59 -8.19 -0.04 5.28
N ALA A 60 -7.00 0.30 5.79
CA ALA A 60 -5.88 -0.63 5.85
C ALA A 60 -5.63 -0.98 7.32
N PHE A 61 -5.62 -2.27 7.64
CA PHE A 61 -5.33 -2.76 8.99
C PHE A 61 -3.94 -3.39 9.03
N VAL A 62 -3.16 -3.10 10.07
CA VAL A 62 -1.80 -3.60 10.25
C VAL A 62 -1.74 -4.41 11.54
N GLY A 63 -1.28 -5.65 11.50
CA GLY A 63 -1.20 -6.52 12.68
C GLY A 63 -0.05 -7.54 12.62
N ASP A 64 0.25 -8.14 13.77
CA ASP A 64 1.19 -9.26 13.93
C ASP A 64 0.51 -10.63 13.67
N GLY A 65 -0.82 -10.64 13.74
CA GLY A 65 -1.71 -11.63 13.15
C GLY A 65 -1.86 -12.97 13.85
N ILE A 66 -1.34 -13.15 15.09
CA ILE A 66 -1.84 -14.26 15.95
C ILE A 66 -3.27 -13.94 16.42
N ASN A 67 -3.48 -12.72 16.93
CA ASN A 67 -4.77 -12.31 17.51
C ASN A 67 -5.64 -11.50 16.53
N ASP A 68 -5.04 -11.06 15.42
CA ASP A 68 -5.64 -10.07 14.52
C ASP A 68 -6.03 -10.65 13.15
N ALA A 69 -5.86 -11.96 12.91
CA ALA A 69 -6.25 -12.61 11.65
C ALA A 69 -7.71 -12.34 11.23
N PRO A 70 -8.72 -12.40 12.12
CA PRO A 70 -10.11 -12.07 11.75
C PRO A 70 -10.30 -10.59 11.37
N VAL A 71 -9.49 -9.70 11.94
CA VAL A 71 -9.53 -8.26 11.69
C VAL A 71 -8.86 -7.95 10.35
N LEU A 72 -7.75 -8.62 10.04
CA LEU A 72 -7.02 -8.51 8.77
C LEU A 72 -7.90 -8.88 7.58
N THR A 73 -8.62 -10.01 7.64
CA THR A 73 -9.52 -10.45 6.57
C THR A 73 -10.75 -9.55 6.40
N ARG A 74 -11.14 -8.80 7.45
CA ARG A 74 -12.32 -7.94 7.40
C ARG A 74 -12.02 -6.53 6.86
N ALA A 75 -10.78 -6.07 6.97
CA ALA A 75 -10.35 -4.78 6.44
C ALA A 75 -10.39 -4.77 4.89
N ASP A 76 -10.44 -3.58 4.28
CA ASP A 76 -10.31 -3.50 2.81
C ASP A 76 -8.91 -3.92 2.34
N ILE A 77 -7.90 -3.71 3.18
CA ILE A 77 -6.50 -4.10 2.94
C ILE A 77 -5.91 -4.61 4.26
N GLY A 78 -5.61 -5.90 4.34
CA GLY A 78 -4.90 -6.51 5.46
C GLY A 78 -3.38 -6.45 5.25
N ILE A 79 -2.63 -5.89 6.20
CA ILE A 79 -1.17 -5.82 6.18
C ILE A 79 -0.61 -6.59 7.39
N ALA A 80 0.12 -7.67 7.13
CA ALA A 80 0.81 -8.44 8.16
C ALA A 80 2.29 -8.05 8.25
N MET A 81 2.83 -8.00 9.48
CA MET A 81 4.28 -7.88 9.72
C MET A 81 4.90 -9.27 9.91
N GLY A 82 5.99 -9.52 9.19
CA GLY A 82 6.46 -10.85 8.80
C GLY A 82 7.84 -11.24 9.36
N GLY A 83 8.38 -10.53 10.35
CA GLY A 83 9.51 -11.05 11.13
C GLY A 83 9.08 -12.11 12.16
N ILE A 84 7.86 -11.95 12.71
CA ILE A 84 7.30 -12.74 13.83
C ILE A 84 5.81 -13.10 13.58
N GLY A 85 5.27 -12.81 12.39
CA GLY A 85 3.87 -13.09 12.07
C GLY A 85 3.58 -14.59 11.96
N SER A 86 2.47 -15.06 12.53
CA SER A 86 2.10 -16.47 12.43
C SER A 86 1.68 -16.84 11.01
N ASP A 87 1.83 -18.11 10.62
CA ASP A 87 1.42 -18.61 9.29
C ASP A 87 -0.04 -18.22 8.96
N ALA A 88 -0.90 -18.17 9.97
CA ALA A 88 -2.30 -17.76 9.83
C ALA A 88 -2.47 -16.27 9.47
N ALA A 89 -1.54 -15.40 9.88
CA ALA A 89 -1.54 -13.98 9.53
C ALA A 89 -1.15 -13.76 8.07
N ILE A 90 -0.16 -14.52 7.61
CA ILE A 90 0.37 -14.48 6.24
C ILE A 90 -0.71 -14.97 5.27
N GLU A 91 -1.47 -15.99 5.64
CA GLU A 91 -2.58 -16.51 4.83
C GLU A 91 -3.78 -15.54 4.78
N ALA A 92 -4.02 -14.80 5.86
CA ALA A 92 -5.18 -13.90 5.99
C ALA A 92 -4.95 -12.47 5.43
N ALA A 93 -3.71 -12.07 5.14
CA ALA A 93 -3.36 -10.70 4.76
C ALA A 93 -3.13 -10.54 3.24
N ASP A 94 -3.49 -9.37 2.70
CA ASP A 94 -3.25 -9.01 1.30
C ASP A 94 -1.78 -8.62 1.04
N VAL A 95 -1.12 -8.05 2.05
CA VAL A 95 0.25 -7.55 1.97
C VAL A 95 1.05 -8.04 3.18
N VAL A 96 2.20 -8.63 2.92
CA VAL A 96 3.11 -9.10 3.97
C VAL A 96 4.41 -8.29 3.93
N ILE A 97 4.76 -7.65 5.04
CA ILE A 97 6.01 -6.92 5.19
C ILE A 97 6.98 -7.80 5.96
N MET A 98 8.00 -8.34 5.29
CA MET A 98 8.97 -9.28 5.91
C MET A 98 9.82 -8.67 7.04
N THR A 99 9.84 -7.35 7.19
CA THR A 99 10.60 -6.62 8.22
C THR A 99 9.65 -5.96 9.20
N ASP A 100 10.01 -5.89 10.49
CA ASP A 100 9.19 -5.27 11.53
C ASP A 100 9.23 -3.72 11.52
N GLU A 101 9.42 -3.11 10.35
CA GLU A 101 9.53 -1.67 10.14
C GLU A 101 8.23 -1.07 9.58
N VAL A 102 7.49 -0.32 10.40
CA VAL A 102 6.25 0.39 10.02
C VAL A 102 6.49 1.41 8.89
N ASP A 103 7.71 1.95 8.76
CA ASP A 103 8.09 2.89 7.69
C ASP A 103 8.01 2.27 6.28
N LYS A 104 8.08 0.95 6.16
CA LYS A 104 7.91 0.24 4.88
C LYS A 104 6.49 0.34 4.36
N ILE A 105 5.49 0.49 5.24
CA ILE A 105 4.09 0.69 4.85
C ILE A 105 3.96 1.97 4.02
N ALA A 106 4.59 3.06 4.46
CA ALA A 106 4.58 4.32 3.71
C ALA A 106 5.22 4.14 2.32
N THR A 107 6.27 3.33 2.22
CA THR A 107 6.91 3.01 0.93
C THR A 107 6.01 2.17 0.03
N ALA A 108 5.34 1.15 0.58
CA ALA A 108 4.38 0.34 -0.15
C ALA A 108 3.24 1.18 -0.73
N VAL A 109 2.67 2.10 0.09
CA VAL A 109 1.63 3.04 -0.36
C VAL A 109 2.16 3.96 -1.47
N ARG A 110 3.38 4.52 -1.32
CA ARG A 110 4.01 5.36 -2.37
C ARG A 110 4.16 4.61 -3.69
N ILE A 111 4.58 3.34 -3.64
CA ILE A 111 4.70 2.49 -4.82
C ILE A 111 3.32 2.26 -5.43
N ALA A 112 2.31 1.91 -4.63
CA ALA A 112 0.94 1.68 -5.11
C ALA A 112 0.36 2.91 -5.82
N VAL A 113 0.53 4.12 -5.26
CA VAL A 113 0.07 5.38 -5.87
C VAL A 113 0.79 5.64 -7.19
N LYS A 114 2.11 5.43 -7.24
CA LYS A 114 2.90 5.61 -8.47
C LYS A 114 2.45 4.62 -9.55
N THR A 115 2.26 3.35 -9.20
CA THR A 115 1.79 2.30 -10.12
C THR A 115 0.40 2.63 -10.65
N LYS A 116 -0.52 3.07 -9.78
CA LYS A 116 -1.86 3.49 -10.19
C LYS A 116 -1.81 4.61 -11.23
N ARG A 117 -0.90 5.58 -11.08
CA ARG A 117 -0.73 6.66 -12.07
C ARG A 117 -0.27 6.13 -13.42
N ILE A 118 0.71 5.23 -13.44
CA ILE A 118 1.22 4.61 -14.67
C ILE A 118 0.12 3.82 -15.38
N VAL A 119 -0.72 3.09 -14.62
CA VAL A 119 -1.86 2.37 -15.17
C VAL A 119 -2.86 3.32 -15.83
N TRP A 120 -3.19 4.44 -15.18
CA TRP A 120 -4.09 5.44 -15.76
C TRP A 120 -3.50 6.12 -17.01
N GLU A 121 -2.19 6.41 -17.03
CA GLU A 121 -1.48 6.90 -18.21
C GLU A 121 -1.60 5.89 -19.38
N ASN A 122 -1.43 4.59 -19.11
CA ASN A 122 -1.58 3.53 -20.10
C ASN A 122 -3.00 3.41 -20.64
N ILE A 123 -4.00 3.44 -19.77
CA ILE A 123 -5.41 3.35 -20.17
C ILE A 123 -5.79 4.56 -21.03
N ALA A 124 -5.38 5.77 -20.62
CA ALA A 124 -5.65 6.98 -21.37
C ALA A 124 -4.98 6.95 -22.77
N MET A 125 -3.74 6.48 -22.84
CA MET A 125 -3.02 6.30 -24.12
C MET A 125 -3.71 5.28 -25.02
N ALA A 126 -4.05 4.10 -24.48
CA ALA A 126 -4.68 3.03 -25.25
C ALA A 126 -6.06 3.46 -25.77
N LEU A 127 -6.86 4.10 -24.92
CA LEU A 127 -8.18 4.59 -25.31
C LEU A 127 -8.07 5.74 -26.33
N GLY A 128 -7.11 6.66 -26.13
CA GLY A 128 -6.87 7.76 -27.07
C GLY A 128 -6.53 7.27 -28.47
N PHE A 129 -5.62 6.30 -28.59
CA PHE A 129 -5.29 5.70 -29.88
C PHE A 129 -6.47 4.94 -30.49
N LYS A 130 -7.21 4.15 -29.70
CA LYS A 130 -8.38 3.41 -30.18
C LYS A 130 -9.45 4.36 -30.74
N VAL A 131 -9.69 5.50 -30.08
CA VAL A 131 -10.61 6.53 -30.57
C VAL A 131 -10.08 7.19 -31.84
N ALA A 132 -8.78 7.51 -31.92
CA ALA A 132 -8.20 8.13 -33.11
C ALA A 132 -8.29 7.23 -34.34
N VAL A 133 -7.98 5.94 -34.20
CA VAL A 133 -8.12 4.94 -35.28
C VAL A 133 -9.57 4.77 -35.70
N MET A 134 -10.50 4.75 -34.73
CA MET A 134 -11.93 4.67 -35.01
C MET A 134 -12.44 5.88 -35.82
N LEU A 135 -12.00 7.09 -35.49
CA LEU A 135 -12.36 8.29 -36.26
C LEU A 135 -11.78 8.25 -37.67
N LEU A 136 -10.51 7.86 -37.83
CA LEU A 136 -9.89 7.71 -39.16
C LEU A 136 -10.60 6.65 -40.00
N ALA A 137 -11.06 5.55 -39.39
CA ALA A 137 -11.83 4.53 -40.09
C ALA A 137 -13.16 5.07 -40.66
N ILE A 138 -13.82 6.00 -39.95
CA ILE A 138 -15.08 6.61 -40.40
C ILE A 138 -14.85 7.63 -41.52
N PHE A 139 -13.78 8.44 -41.44
CA PHE A 139 -13.56 9.56 -42.38
C PHE A 139 -12.68 9.22 -43.59
N ALA A 140 -11.81 8.20 -43.51
CA ALA A 140 -10.72 7.99 -44.46
C ALA A 140 -10.67 6.59 -45.10
N ASP A 141 -11.76 5.80 -45.02
CA ASP A 141 -11.81 4.41 -45.53
C ASP A 141 -10.58 3.58 -45.10
N ALA A 142 -10.18 3.75 -43.83
CA ALA A 142 -8.96 3.12 -43.32
C ALA A 142 -9.08 1.59 -43.40
N SER A 143 -8.11 0.94 -44.07
CA SER A 143 -8.12 -0.51 -44.20
C SER A 143 -7.94 -1.19 -42.84
N VAL A 144 -8.61 -2.33 -42.65
CA VAL A 144 -8.56 -3.14 -41.41
C VAL A 144 -7.11 -3.48 -40.99
N TRP A 145 -6.18 -3.57 -41.96
CA TRP A 145 -4.77 -3.81 -41.71
C TRP A 145 -4.10 -2.71 -40.86
N PHE A 146 -4.40 -1.43 -41.13
CA PHE A 146 -3.86 -0.32 -40.34
C PHE A 146 -4.39 -0.32 -38.91
N ALA A 147 -5.65 -0.71 -38.71
CA ALA A 147 -6.24 -0.81 -37.38
C ALA A 147 -5.55 -1.88 -36.53
N ILE A 148 -5.26 -3.04 -37.11
CA ILE A 148 -4.53 -4.13 -36.43
C ILE A 148 -3.11 -3.68 -36.08
N PHE A 149 -2.41 -3.04 -37.02
CA PHE A 149 -1.05 -2.54 -36.76
C PHE A 149 -1.03 -1.51 -35.63
N ALA A 150 -1.99 -0.59 -35.60
CA ALA A 150 -2.10 0.43 -34.56
C ALA A 150 -2.38 -0.19 -33.17
N ASP A 151 -3.30 -1.14 -33.06
CA ASP A 151 -3.64 -1.78 -31.78
C ASP A 151 -2.45 -2.56 -31.20
N VAL A 152 -1.73 -3.31 -32.05
CA VAL A 152 -0.50 -4.02 -31.65
C VAL A 152 0.61 -3.04 -31.26
N GLY A 153 0.78 -1.94 -32.01
CA GLY A 153 1.75 -0.90 -31.68
C GLY A 153 1.47 -0.23 -30.33
N VAL A 154 0.20 0.05 -30.05
CA VAL A 154 -0.26 0.60 -28.76
C VAL A 154 -0.04 -0.38 -27.63
N ALA A 155 -0.27 -1.67 -27.85
CA ALA A 155 0.01 -2.71 -26.86
C ALA A 155 1.50 -2.74 -26.49
N LEU A 156 2.40 -2.64 -27.48
CA LEU A 156 3.85 -2.58 -27.24
C LEU A 156 4.25 -1.31 -26.48
N LEU A 157 3.67 -0.15 -26.81
CA LEU A 157 3.91 1.10 -26.10
C LEU A 157 3.40 1.04 -24.64
N ALA A 158 2.22 0.46 -24.42
CA ALA A 158 1.67 0.28 -23.08
C ALA A 158 2.54 -0.64 -22.22
N VAL A 159 3.06 -1.73 -22.80
CA VAL A 159 4.03 -2.62 -22.14
C VAL A 159 5.32 -1.86 -21.82
N ALA A 160 5.88 -1.11 -22.77
CA ALA A 160 7.08 -0.30 -22.54
C ALA A 160 6.89 0.73 -21.41
N ASN A 161 5.72 1.38 -21.35
CA ASN A 161 5.42 2.31 -20.26
C ASN A 161 5.15 1.57 -18.92
N ALA A 162 4.57 0.37 -18.95
CA ALA A 162 4.41 -0.47 -17.76
C ALA A 162 5.77 -0.87 -17.17
N LEU A 163 6.80 -1.13 -18.00
CA LEU A 163 8.16 -1.39 -17.53
C LEU A 163 8.76 -0.22 -16.73
N ARG A 164 8.25 1.00 -16.90
CA ARG A 164 8.65 2.16 -16.08
C ARG A 164 8.25 1.99 -14.61
N ALA A 165 7.20 1.22 -14.31
CA ALA A 165 6.79 0.91 -12.94
C ALA A 165 7.86 0.09 -12.21
N LEU A 166 8.65 -0.72 -12.92
CA LEU A 166 9.76 -1.50 -12.35
C LEU A 166 10.91 -0.62 -11.85
N LYS A 167 11.06 0.62 -12.37
CA LYS A 167 11.99 1.63 -11.84
C LYS A 167 11.40 2.37 -10.63
N ALA A 168 10.65 1.69 -9.75
CA ALA A 168 10.24 2.27 -8.49
C ALA A 168 11.48 2.71 -7.68
N PRO A 169 11.46 3.89 -7.04
CA PRO A 169 12.62 4.36 -6.28
C PRO A 169 12.91 3.33 -5.19
N ALA A 170 14.17 2.90 -5.10
CA ALA A 170 14.63 2.03 -4.02
C ALA A 170 14.23 2.67 -2.67
N PRO A 171 13.78 1.87 -1.68
CA PRO A 171 13.50 2.39 -0.35
C PRO A 171 14.73 3.13 0.16
N ARG A 172 14.54 4.34 0.68
CA ARG A 172 15.58 5.08 1.40
C ARG A 172 15.94 4.24 2.63
N ASN A 173 17.02 3.47 2.51
CA ASN A 173 17.53 2.58 3.56
C ASN A 173 18.12 3.40 4.72
N ALA A 174 17.25 4.03 5.51
CA ALA A 174 17.65 4.68 6.76
C ALA A 174 18.13 3.67 7.82
N ALA A 175 17.71 2.40 7.73
CA ALA A 175 18.16 1.34 8.62
C ALA A 175 19.62 0.90 8.35
N MET A 176 20.06 0.90 7.08
CA MET A 176 21.41 0.45 6.69
C MET A 176 22.52 1.46 7.08
N GLU A 177 22.18 2.73 7.28
CA GLU A 177 23.12 3.75 7.78
C GLU A 177 23.37 3.62 9.29
N ARG A 178 22.45 3.03 10.08
CA ARG A 178 22.66 2.82 11.52
C ARG A 178 23.57 1.63 11.82
N GLU A 179 23.49 0.56 11.02
CA GLU A 179 24.39 -0.60 11.20
C GLU A 179 25.82 -0.34 10.71
N ARG A 180 26.02 0.57 9.74
CA ARG A 180 27.36 1.03 9.32
C ARG A 180 28.02 2.02 10.27
N GLY A 181 27.28 2.60 11.23
CA GLY A 181 27.83 3.46 12.28
C GLY A 181 28.29 2.71 13.54
N ALA A 182 28.03 1.41 13.61
CA ALA A 182 28.41 0.54 14.73
C ALA A 182 29.53 -0.42 14.31
N GLU A 183 30.62 0.11 13.74
CA GLU A 183 31.89 -0.63 13.76
C GLU A 183 32.41 -0.65 15.21
N PRO A 184 32.70 -1.83 15.80
CA PRO A 184 33.27 -1.89 17.13
C PRO A 184 34.67 -1.27 17.11
N CYS A 185 34.91 -0.34 18.04
CA CYS A 185 36.22 0.22 18.34
C CYS A 185 37.25 -0.93 18.49
N PRO A 186 38.43 -0.88 17.85
CA PRO A 186 39.42 -1.95 17.95
C PRO A 186 39.90 -2.08 19.39
N ALA A 187 39.85 -3.30 19.92
CA ALA A 187 40.54 -3.65 21.15
C ALA A 187 42.06 -3.56 20.91
N ALA A 188 42.70 -2.57 21.52
CA ALA A 188 44.14 -2.43 21.66
C ALA A 188 44.44 -1.95 23.08
#